data_AF-A0A2H0AJ31-F1
#
_entry.id   AF-A0A2H0AJ31-F1
#
_cell.length_a   1.000
_cell.length_b   1.000
_cell.length_c   1.000
_cell.angle_alpha   90.00
_cell.angle_beta   90.00
_cell.angle_gamma   90.00
#
_symmetry.space_group_name_H-M   'P 1'
#
loop_
_entity.id
_entity.type
_entity.pdbx_description
1 polymer ?
#
loop_
_entity_poly.entity_id
_entity_poly.type
_entity_poly.pdbx_seq_one_letter_code
_entity_poly.pdbx_strand_id
1 'polypeptide(L)'
;MREGSCSLGPGGMSSALPLTRSIWVGLGFALIEEFVGGSGVEPVAGKDSWKGGNEAESGGGAPAFRGVTYSELWDGITLHYEQVKGGVAESVYVIRPGADAGKIRVRYNMDFSIREDGGLNFFHPTGRGSFTVSRPVAWQQIGEKRVPVEVGFKVYADRTVGFGLGVYNPGYPVIIDPTYQWHAFYGSASDDLGFGIAVTDEGVYVTGSSASTWNVGSTGPLHPYSGFSNIVIMKFDHSGAYQWHSFYGSSNGADWGMSIAVRGDDVYVTGYSGSTWDVNATGPLYAHSGGEDIVTLKLDTEGAYKWHSFFGSGVEDRGFGIAVAGTEVYVTGYSYAEWNVNATGPLNAHSGDGDIVILKLCGADSAVRILNAPDECLTSIQDAYDAAIDKDVIQAQAGYFPEGLFIDRSITVYLEGGFDADYFGSAMGSGVQTMSITKGTVVLKNIYVGGAAGN
;
A
#
# COMPACT_ATOMS: atom_id res chain seq x y z
N MET A 1 13.42 -12.56 28.92
CA MET A 1 13.69 -11.72 30.10
C MET A 1 14.43 -12.56 31.13
N ARG A 2 15.61 -12.14 31.59
CA ARG A 2 16.24 -12.68 32.80
C ARG A 2 16.59 -11.46 33.63
N GLU A 3 15.88 -11.25 34.73
CA GLU A 3 16.38 -10.37 35.77
C GLU A 3 17.44 -11.16 36.54
N GLY A 4 18.70 -10.92 36.20
CA GLY A 4 19.83 -11.45 36.94
C GLY A 4 20.13 -10.53 38.11
N SER A 5 19.82 -10.98 39.32
CA SER A 5 20.60 -10.61 40.49
C SER A 5 22.00 -11.20 40.31
N CYS A 6 22.99 -10.36 40.04
CA CYS A 6 24.39 -10.78 40.10
C CYS A 6 24.79 -10.79 41.59
N SER A 7 24.72 -11.95 42.23
CA SER A 7 25.18 -12.13 43.61
C SER A 7 26.70 -12.19 43.66
N LEU A 8 27.34 -11.25 44.35
CA LEU A 8 28.70 -11.41 44.85
C LEU A 8 28.66 -11.43 46.38
N GLY A 9 28.92 -12.62 46.96
CA GLY A 9 29.36 -12.79 48.34
C GLY A 9 28.31 -12.68 49.46
N PRO A 10 28.51 -13.41 50.59
CA PRO A 10 27.54 -13.42 51.69
C PRO A 10 27.71 -12.16 52.54
N GLY A 11 26.70 -11.28 52.51
CA GLY A 11 26.61 -10.10 53.37
C GLY A 11 26.38 -8.82 52.58
N GLY A 12 25.13 -8.54 52.19
CA GLY A 12 24.77 -7.28 51.54
C GLY A 12 23.27 -7.25 51.20
N MET A 13 22.59 -6.19 51.63
CA MET A 13 21.14 -6.00 51.51
C MET A 13 20.61 -6.17 50.08
N SER A 14 19.45 -6.83 49.97
CA SER A 14 18.63 -6.87 48.75
C SER A 14 18.18 -5.44 48.39
N SER A 15 18.77 -4.83 47.36
CA SER A 15 18.28 -3.56 46.82
C SER A 15 17.18 -3.85 45.80
N ALA A 16 15.92 -3.67 46.19
CA ALA A 16 14.82 -3.52 45.24
C ALA A 16 15.18 -2.40 44.23
N LEU A 17 14.94 -2.63 42.94
CA LEU A 17 15.08 -1.56 41.95
C LEU A 17 14.15 -0.39 42.40
N PRO A 18 14.61 0.86 42.41
CA PRO A 18 13.76 2.00 42.76
C PRO A 18 12.50 2.01 41.87
N LEU A 19 11.35 2.29 42.48
CA LEU A 19 9.99 2.32 41.90
C LEU A 19 9.79 3.45 40.86
N THR A 20 10.89 4.01 40.36
CA THR A 20 10.97 5.20 39.51
C THR A 20 11.64 4.90 38.16
N ARG A 21 11.75 3.63 37.77
CA ARG A 21 12.32 3.26 36.48
C ARG A 21 11.66 2.06 35.82
N SER A 22 11.73 2.02 34.49
CA SER A 22 11.50 0.84 33.65
C SER A 22 12.83 0.42 32.98
N ILE A 23 12.96 -0.87 32.67
CA ILE A 23 14.16 -1.42 32.03
C ILE A 23 13.73 -2.30 30.85
N TRP A 24 14.18 -1.93 29.67
CA TRP A 24 13.91 -2.63 28.41
C TRP A 24 15.18 -3.30 27.91
N VAL A 25 15.20 -4.64 27.88
CA VAL A 25 16.38 -5.41 27.49
C VAL A 25 16.22 -5.97 26.08
N GLY A 26 17.13 -5.61 25.19
CA GLY A 26 17.18 -6.07 23.80
C GLY A 26 18.58 -5.89 23.22
N LEU A 27 18.96 -6.69 22.21
CA LEU A 27 20.24 -6.58 21.50
C LEU A 27 21.51 -6.66 22.40
N GLY A 28 21.39 -7.21 23.62
CA GLY A 28 22.48 -7.27 24.59
C GLY A 28 22.69 -5.96 25.37
N PHE A 29 21.73 -5.04 25.33
CA PHE A 29 21.73 -3.76 26.06
C PHE A 29 20.42 -3.57 26.83
N ALA A 30 20.47 -2.73 27.86
CA ALA A 30 19.32 -2.34 28.67
C ALA A 30 19.06 -0.83 28.48
N LEU A 31 17.99 -0.49 27.76
CA LEU A 31 17.45 0.87 27.74
C LEU A 31 16.72 1.10 29.07
N ILE A 32 17.13 2.14 29.80
CA ILE A 32 16.56 2.49 31.10
C ILE A 32 15.79 3.78 30.94
N GLU A 33 14.53 3.77 31.37
CA GLU A 33 13.69 4.97 31.48
C GLU A 33 13.55 5.32 32.96
N GLU A 34 14.00 6.51 33.34
CA GLU A 34 13.86 7.07 34.68
C GLU A 34 12.68 8.06 34.68
N PHE A 35 11.70 7.82 35.55
CA PHE A 35 10.54 8.69 35.76
C PHE A 35 10.89 9.83 36.72
N VAL A 36 11.48 10.89 36.17
CA VAL A 36 11.94 12.05 36.95
C VAL A 36 10.74 12.78 37.56
N GLY A 37 10.79 13.02 38.87
CA GLY A 37 9.69 13.65 39.62
C GLY A 37 8.45 12.76 39.81
N GLY A 38 8.53 11.47 39.46
CA GLY A 38 7.46 10.51 39.71
C GLY A 38 7.38 10.09 41.18
N SER A 39 6.18 9.72 41.63
CA SER A 39 5.85 9.39 43.03
C SER A 39 6.42 8.05 43.53
N GLY A 40 7.16 7.31 42.68
CA GLY A 40 7.73 6.02 43.06
C GLY A 40 6.67 4.98 43.41
N VAL A 41 5.70 4.77 42.52
CA VAL A 41 4.54 3.91 42.74
C VAL A 41 4.85 2.44 42.44
N GLU A 42 4.21 1.52 43.17
CA GLU A 42 4.35 0.08 42.91
C GLU A 42 3.66 -0.29 41.59
N PRO A 43 4.39 -0.81 40.59
CA PRO A 43 3.79 -1.20 39.33
C PRO A 43 2.88 -2.41 39.49
N VAL A 44 1.68 -2.34 38.91
CA VAL A 44 0.76 -3.47 38.83
C VAL A 44 0.96 -4.19 37.51
N ALA A 45 1.48 -5.41 37.57
CA ALA A 45 1.64 -6.25 36.39
C ALA A 45 0.26 -6.63 35.80
N GLY A 46 0.18 -6.64 34.46
CA GLY A 46 -1.02 -7.06 33.73
C GLY A 46 -1.39 -8.51 34.05
N LYS A 47 -2.65 -8.88 33.75
CA LYS A 47 -3.16 -10.23 33.96
C LYS A 47 -2.22 -11.27 33.31
N ASP A 48 -1.89 -12.32 34.05
CA ASP A 48 -1.00 -13.41 33.63
C ASP A 48 0.46 -13.02 33.33
N SER A 49 0.88 -11.78 33.67
CA SER A 49 2.29 -11.39 33.66
C SER A 49 3.04 -11.98 34.86
N TRP A 50 4.33 -12.31 34.65
CA TRP A 50 5.23 -12.73 35.74
C TRP A 50 5.41 -11.58 36.75
N LYS A 51 5.24 -11.87 38.05
CA LYS A 51 5.24 -10.86 39.14
C LYS A 51 6.53 -10.80 39.99
N GLY A 52 7.57 -11.54 39.61
CA GLY A 52 8.85 -11.61 40.34
C GLY A 52 8.91 -12.77 41.33
N GLY A 53 10.11 -13.34 41.54
CA GLY A 53 10.39 -14.48 42.43
C GLY A 53 11.79 -15.06 42.18
N ASN A 54 12.43 -15.63 43.22
CA ASN A 54 13.69 -16.35 43.06
C ASN A 54 13.46 -17.64 42.25
N GLU A 55 14.31 -17.85 41.25
CA GLU A 55 14.35 -18.97 40.30
C GLU A 55 13.28 -18.97 39.19
N ALA A 56 13.71 -18.59 37.99
CA ALA A 56 13.23 -19.28 36.80
C ALA A 56 13.83 -20.68 36.84
N GLU A 57 13.04 -21.68 37.27
CA GLU A 57 13.40 -23.08 37.15
C GLU A 57 13.93 -23.35 35.73
N SER A 58 15.06 -24.03 35.69
CA SER A 58 15.84 -24.35 34.51
C SER A 58 14.98 -24.84 33.33
N GLY A 59 14.96 -24.07 32.24
CA GLY A 59 14.56 -24.55 30.90
C GLY A 59 13.39 -23.80 30.25
N GLY A 60 12.56 -23.10 31.01
CA GLY A 60 11.46 -22.29 30.47
C GLY A 60 11.91 -20.85 30.20
N GLY A 61 11.68 -20.33 28.99
CA GLY A 61 11.82 -18.89 28.75
C GLY A 61 10.93 -18.08 29.70
N ALA A 62 11.34 -16.86 30.05
CA ALA A 62 10.48 -15.99 30.86
C ALA A 62 9.12 -15.75 30.17
N PRO A 63 8.01 -15.66 30.93
CA PRO A 63 6.69 -15.47 30.35
C PRO A 63 6.58 -14.22 29.50
N ALA A 64 5.58 -14.22 28.61
CA ALA A 64 5.25 -13.08 27.79
C ALA A 64 4.87 -11.88 28.67
N PHE A 65 5.41 -10.70 28.32
CA PHE A 65 4.95 -9.43 28.85
C PHE A 65 3.50 -9.18 28.37
N ARG A 66 2.56 -8.92 29.30
CA ARG A 66 1.16 -8.58 28.98
C ARG A 66 0.78 -7.16 29.38
N GLY A 67 1.73 -6.41 29.95
CA GLY A 67 1.55 -5.03 30.34
C GLY A 67 1.93 -4.76 31.79
N VAL A 68 2.08 -3.48 32.14
CA VAL A 68 2.31 -3.01 33.49
C VAL A 68 1.70 -1.61 33.67
N THR A 69 1.08 -1.35 34.81
CA THR A 69 0.46 -0.07 35.13
C THR A 69 1.14 0.61 36.31
N TYR A 70 1.54 1.86 36.12
CA TYR A 70 2.00 2.77 37.15
C TYR A 70 0.90 3.81 37.42
N SER A 71 0.00 3.50 38.35
CA SER A 71 -1.10 4.39 38.74
C SER A 71 -0.59 5.60 39.50
N GLU A 72 -1.03 6.81 39.14
CA GLU A 72 -0.58 8.06 39.80
C GLU A 72 0.95 8.21 39.82
N LEU A 73 1.61 7.77 38.73
CA LEU A 73 3.07 7.86 38.59
C LEU A 73 3.54 9.32 38.72
N TRP A 74 2.78 10.24 38.13
CA TRP A 74 2.79 11.64 38.53
C TRP A 74 1.40 12.01 39.03
N ASP A 75 1.31 13.09 39.80
CA ASP A 75 0.04 13.60 40.34
C ASP A 75 -1.02 13.80 39.24
N GLY A 76 -2.05 12.93 39.25
CA GLY A 76 -3.13 12.89 38.28
C GLY A 76 -2.82 12.17 36.95
N ILE A 77 -1.69 11.46 36.86
CA ILE A 77 -1.20 10.84 35.61
C ILE A 77 -0.86 9.37 35.85
N THR A 78 -1.54 8.49 35.11
CA THR A 78 -1.25 7.05 35.07
C THR A 78 -0.48 6.72 33.80
N LEU A 79 0.53 5.85 33.92
CA LEU A 79 1.26 5.28 32.80
C LEU A 79 0.94 3.79 32.67
N HIS A 80 0.44 3.38 31.52
CA HIS A 80 0.31 1.98 31.14
C HIS A 80 1.39 1.63 30.14
N TYR A 81 2.03 0.49 30.33
CA TYR A 81 2.72 -0.18 29.24
C TYR A 81 1.88 -1.37 28.79
N GLU A 82 1.63 -1.47 27.50
CA GLU A 82 0.83 -2.56 26.90
C GLU A 82 1.68 -3.38 25.94
N GLN A 83 1.31 -4.66 25.79
CA GLN A 83 1.95 -5.53 24.82
C GLN A 83 1.50 -5.13 23.40
N VAL A 84 2.45 -4.96 22.49
CA VAL A 84 2.17 -4.71 21.07
C VAL A 84 2.75 -5.80 20.17
N LYS A 85 2.09 -6.04 19.04
CA LYS A 85 2.59 -6.95 18.01
C LYS A 85 3.72 -6.26 17.25
N GLY A 86 4.91 -6.88 17.21
CA GLY A 86 6.06 -6.36 16.44
C GLY A 86 6.90 -5.29 17.15
N GLY A 87 6.60 -4.98 18.42
CA GLY A 87 7.37 -4.05 19.25
C GLY A 87 7.67 -4.63 20.64
N VAL A 88 8.31 -3.83 21.49
CA VAL A 88 8.63 -4.22 22.87
C VAL A 88 7.42 -4.00 23.79
N ALA A 89 6.93 -2.75 23.84
CA ALA A 89 5.74 -2.34 24.55
C ALA A 89 5.30 -0.97 24.02
N GLU A 90 4.06 -0.62 24.29
CA GLU A 90 3.51 0.72 24.05
C GLU A 90 3.30 1.44 25.36
N SER A 91 3.65 2.72 25.43
CA SER A 91 3.40 3.59 26.59
C SER A 91 2.13 4.43 26.36
N VAL A 92 1.11 4.22 27.18
CA VAL A 92 -0.12 5.03 27.20
C VAL A 92 -0.15 5.88 28.45
N TYR A 93 -0.22 7.21 28.30
CA TYR A 93 -0.34 8.15 29.41
C TYR A 93 -1.79 8.61 29.52
N VAL A 94 -2.40 8.39 30.69
CA VAL A 94 -3.76 8.87 31.01
C VAL A 94 -3.64 10.02 31.99
N ILE A 95 -3.91 11.23 31.49
CA ILE A 95 -3.86 12.48 32.25
C ILE A 95 -5.30 12.83 32.66
N ARG A 96 -5.57 12.88 33.97
CA ARG A 96 -6.91 13.22 34.49
C ARG A 96 -7.27 14.69 34.22
N PRO A 97 -8.57 15.03 34.22
CA PRO A 97 -9.02 16.42 34.17
C PRO A 97 -8.27 17.30 35.19
N GLY A 98 -7.74 18.43 34.72
CA GLY A 98 -6.99 19.38 35.52
C GLY A 98 -5.55 18.99 35.90
N ALA A 99 -5.08 17.79 35.57
CA ALA A 99 -3.70 17.38 35.84
C ALA A 99 -2.71 18.05 34.87
N ASP A 100 -1.50 18.35 35.36
CA ASP A 100 -0.46 19.04 34.60
C ASP A 100 0.42 18.04 33.82
N ALA A 101 0.16 17.93 32.51
CA ALA A 101 0.96 17.11 31.60
C ALA A 101 2.45 17.48 31.57
N GLY A 102 2.79 18.72 31.94
CA GLY A 102 4.17 19.20 32.02
C GLY A 102 5.01 18.50 33.10
N LYS A 103 4.37 17.79 34.03
CA LYS A 103 5.04 16.94 35.05
C LYS A 103 5.62 15.66 34.48
N ILE A 104 5.16 15.19 33.31
CA ILE A 104 5.70 13.98 32.68
C ILE A 104 7.14 14.25 32.25
N ARG A 105 8.09 13.58 32.92
CA ARG A 105 9.53 13.69 32.65
C ARG A 105 10.19 12.33 32.66
N VAL A 106 10.65 11.90 31.50
CA VAL A 106 11.37 10.64 31.32
C VAL A 106 12.82 10.95 30.95
N ARG A 107 13.78 10.41 31.69
CA ARG A 107 15.19 10.45 31.33
C ARG A 107 15.63 9.08 30.83
N TYR A 108 16.31 9.06 29.70
CA TYR A 108 16.89 7.84 29.14
C TYR A 108 18.37 7.75 29.46
N ASN A 109 18.89 6.54 29.60
CA ASN A 109 20.34 6.28 29.78
C ASN A 109 21.14 6.39 28.47
N MET A 110 20.53 6.80 27.37
CA MET A 110 21.15 6.96 26.06
C MET A 110 20.86 8.34 25.46
N ASP A 111 21.72 8.77 24.56
CA ASP A 111 21.44 9.90 23.67
C ASP A 111 20.33 9.52 22.69
N PHE A 112 19.51 10.51 22.34
CA PHE A 112 18.39 10.34 21.42
C PHE A 112 18.25 11.55 20.51
N SER A 113 17.60 11.33 19.37
CA SER A 113 17.17 12.37 18.44
C SER A 113 15.67 12.27 18.21
N ILE A 114 15.02 13.42 18.02
CA ILE A 114 13.68 13.46 17.41
C ILE A 114 13.86 13.23 15.91
N ARG A 115 13.16 12.24 15.37
CA ARG A 115 13.10 11.90 13.95
C ARG A 115 12.23 12.91 13.20
N GLU A 116 12.33 12.93 11.87
CA GLU A 116 11.50 13.78 11.02
C GLU A 116 10.00 13.50 11.17
N ASP A 117 9.63 12.24 11.43
CA ASP A 117 8.25 11.83 11.73
C ASP A 117 7.78 12.20 13.15
N GLY A 118 8.62 12.84 13.96
CA GLY A 118 8.31 13.22 15.34
C GLY A 118 8.48 12.11 16.37
N GLY A 119 8.97 10.92 16.00
CA GLY A 119 9.34 9.85 16.93
C GLY A 119 10.71 10.06 17.59
N LEU A 120 11.06 9.25 18.59
CA LEU A 120 12.41 9.21 19.16
C LEU A 120 13.22 8.08 18.53
N ASN A 121 14.51 8.33 18.31
CA ASN A 121 15.49 7.32 17.93
C ASN A 121 16.65 7.30 18.93
N PHE A 122 17.00 6.11 19.42
CA PHE A 122 18.11 5.87 20.33
C PHE A 122 19.13 4.97 19.64
N PHE A 123 20.34 5.47 19.40
CA PHE A 123 21.38 4.68 18.75
C PHE A 123 21.99 3.67 19.72
N HIS A 124 22.05 2.40 19.33
CA HIS A 124 22.70 1.38 20.14
C HIS A 124 24.19 1.71 20.29
N PRO A 125 24.79 1.72 21.51
CA PRO A 125 26.17 2.15 21.72
C PRO A 125 27.23 1.35 20.94
N THR A 126 26.89 0.12 20.54
CA THR A 126 27.77 -0.75 19.74
C THR A 126 27.47 -0.74 18.23
N GLY A 127 26.58 0.13 17.76
CA GLY A 127 26.22 0.25 16.34
C GLY A 127 25.37 -0.91 15.78
N ARG A 128 24.81 -1.77 16.64
CA ARG A 128 24.04 -2.97 16.23
C ARG A 128 22.58 -2.70 15.85
N GLY A 129 22.12 -1.45 15.89
CA GLY A 129 20.75 -1.06 15.60
C GLY A 129 20.32 0.16 16.41
N SER A 130 19.02 0.34 16.54
CA SER A 130 18.43 1.40 17.35
C SER A 130 17.22 0.89 18.14
N PHE A 131 16.89 1.61 19.20
CA PHE A 131 15.55 1.57 19.79
C PHE A 131 14.78 2.77 19.26
N THR A 132 13.48 2.61 19.05
CA THR A 132 12.61 3.67 18.56
C THR A 132 11.36 3.79 19.42
N VAL A 133 10.87 5.01 19.57
CA VAL A 133 9.55 5.31 20.14
C VAL A 133 8.78 6.06 19.06
N SER A 134 7.58 5.58 18.72
CA SER A 134 6.71 6.23 17.74
C SER A 134 6.35 7.65 18.18
N ARG A 135 6.05 8.53 17.22
CA ARG A 135 5.52 9.87 17.52
C ARG A 135 4.29 9.75 18.41
N PRO A 136 4.09 10.64 19.40
CA PRO A 136 2.91 10.59 20.24
C PRO A 136 1.67 11.00 19.44
N VAL A 137 0.52 10.41 19.79
CA VAL A 137 -0.80 10.90 19.39
C VAL A 137 -1.61 11.11 20.68
N ALA A 138 -2.44 12.14 20.70
CA ALA A 138 -3.25 12.46 21.87
C ALA A 138 -4.69 12.77 21.50
N TRP A 139 -5.62 12.46 22.40
CA TRP A 139 -7.03 12.84 22.28
C TRP A 139 -7.69 12.99 23.65
N GLN A 140 -8.83 13.67 23.67
CA GLN A 140 -9.76 13.69 24.78
C GLN A 140 -10.92 12.74 24.51
N GLN A 141 -11.31 11.95 25.50
CA GLN A 141 -12.55 11.18 25.43
C GLN A 141 -13.70 12.06 25.95
N ILE A 142 -14.56 12.54 25.04
CA ILE A 142 -15.72 13.38 25.35
C ILE A 142 -16.98 12.61 24.95
N GLY A 143 -17.61 11.96 25.93
CA GLY A 143 -18.66 10.97 25.66
C GLY A 143 -18.09 9.79 24.87
N GLU A 144 -18.73 9.42 23.76
CA GLU A 144 -18.26 8.34 22.87
C GLU A 144 -17.22 8.81 21.83
N LYS A 145 -16.97 10.12 21.75
CA LYS A 145 -16.07 10.68 20.72
C LYS A 145 -14.65 10.88 21.25
N ARG A 146 -13.67 10.52 20.42
CA ARG A 146 -12.27 10.92 20.58
C ARG A 146 -12.06 12.26 19.88
N VAL A 147 -11.68 13.28 20.63
CA VAL A 147 -11.37 14.63 20.11
C VAL A 147 -9.85 14.78 20.07
N PRO A 148 -9.23 14.92 18.89
CA PRO A 148 -7.76 15.01 18.78
C PRO A 148 -7.18 16.19 19.57
N VAL A 149 -5.99 15.97 20.14
CA VAL A 149 -5.17 17.00 20.79
C VAL A 149 -3.79 16.98 20.12
N GLU A 150 -3.33 18.12 19.63
CA GLU A 150 -1.99 18.24 19.07
C GLU A 150 -0.95 17.88 20.15
N VAL A 151 0.02 17.02 19.81
CA VAL A 151 1.05 16.58 20.74
C VAL A 151 2.37 16.34 20.02
N GLY A 152 3.47 16.64 20.70
CA GLY A 152 4.82 16.29 20.25
C GLY A 152 5.77 16.05 21.42
N PHE A 153 6.87 15.35 21.19
CA PHE A 153 7.93 15.25 22.19
C PHE A 153 8.53 16.62 22.46
N LYS A 154 8.69 16.93 23.75
CA LYS A 154 9.38 18.13 24.23
C LYS A 154 10.61 17.72 25.01
N VAL A 155 11.78 18.14 24.52
CA VAL A 155 13.06 17.94 25.20
C VAL A 155 13.32 19.14 26.11
N TYR A 156 13.73 18.87 27.34
CA TYR A 156 14.00 19.90 28.34
C TYR A 156 15.50 20.05 28.62
N ALA A 157 15.87 21.17 29.24
CA ALA A 157 17.26 21.52 29.50
C ALA A 157 18.02 20.50 30.36
N ASP A 158 17.31 19.75 31.21
CA ASP A 158 17.85 18.68 32.06
C ASP A 158 17.91 17.30 31.36
N ARG A 159 17.78 17.30 30.03
CA ARG A 159 17.74 16.13 29.15
C ARG A 159 16.57 15.17 29.39
N THR A 160 15.54 15.59 30.10
CA THR A 160 14.29 14.83 30.15
C THR A 160 13.45 15.06 28.89
N VAL A 161 12.65 14.06 28.56
CA VAL A 161 11.62 14.13 27.52
C VAL A 161 10.24 14.12 28.20
N GLY A 162 9.35 14.97 27.72
CA GLY A 162 7.93 14.92 28.02
C GLY A 162 7.12 15.28 26.79
N PHE A 163 5.92 15.83 26.99
CA PHE A 163 5.03 16.19 25.90
C PHE A 163 4.75 17.70 25.87
N GLY A 164 4.75 18.27 24.67
CA GLY A 164 4.10 19.55 24.40
C GLY A 164 2.70 19.26 23.88
N LEU A 165 1.66 19.70 24.60
CA LEU A 165 0.27 19.60 24.17
C LEU A 165 -0.18 20.94 23.57
N GLY A 166 -0.96 20.88 22.50
CA GLY A 166 -1.69 22.02 21.93
C GLY A 166 -2.90 22.40 22.78
N VAL A 167 -3.87 23.10 22.18
CA VAL A 167 -5.09 23.53 22.89
C VAL A 167 -6.00 22.32 23.16
N TYR A 168 -6.42 22.16 24.41
CA TYR A 168 -7.40 21.13 24.83
C TYR A 168 -8.30 21.67 25.95
N ASN A 169 -9.40 20.96 26.24
CA ASN A 169 -10.32 21.33 27.32
C ASN A 169 -9.89 20.68 28.65
N PRO A 170 -9.46 21.43 29.67
CA PRO A 170 -8.94 20.86 30.93
C PRO A 170 -9.99 20.08 31.75
N GLY A 171 -11.28 20.19 31.41
CA GLY A 171 -12.36 19.43 32.05
C GLY A 171 -12.47 17.96 31.65
N TYR A 172 -11.70 17.50 30.65
CA TYR A 172 -11.70 16.13 30.16
C TYR A 172 -10.31 15.50 30.25
N PRO A 173 -10.21 14.17 30.44
CA PRO A 173 -8.92 13.50 30.43
C PRO A 173 -8.25 13.61 29.06
N VAL A 174 -6.92 13.67 29.06
CA VAL A 174 -6.10 13.55 27.85
C VAL A 174 -5.43 12.18 27.87
N ILE A 175 -5.59 11.42 26.79
CA ILE A 175 -4.92 10.15 26.57
C ILE A 175 -3.83 10.40 25.55
N ILE A 176 -2.59 10.03 25.86
CA ILE A 176 -1.46 10.04 24.92
C ILE A 176 -1.10 8.59 24.63
N ASP A 177 -1.31 8.16 23.40
CA ASP A 177 -1.12 6.79 22.91
C ASP A 177 -0.48 6.90 21.51
N PRO A 178 0.72 6.34 21.29
CA PRO A 178 1.50 6.57 20.09
C PRO A 178 1.19 5.65 18.90
N THR A 179 0.26 4.69 18.98
CA THR A 179 0.05 3.72 17.87
C THR A 179 -1.18 4.00 17.00
N TYR A 180 -2.18 4.74 17.50
CA TYR A 180 -3.35 5.09 16.69
C TYR A 180 -3.14 6.42 15.94
N GLN A 181 -3.07 6.38 14.60
CA GLN A 181 -2.92 7.59 13.79
C GLN A 181 -4.26 8.15 13.29
N TRP A 182 -5.02 7.36 12.53
CA TRP A 182 -6.34 7.75 12.03
C TRP A 182 -7.12 6.51 11.55
N HIS A 183 -8.43 6.67 11.45
CA HIS A 183 -9.31 5.85 10.62
C HIS A 183 -10.35 6.78 10.00
N ALA A 184 -10.92 6.38 8.88
CA ALA A 184 -11.99 7.12 8.23
C ALA A 184 -13.00 6.15 7.61
N PHE A 185 -14.23 6.62 7.43
CA PHE A 185 -15.29 5.87 6.78
C PHE A 185 -15.72 6.63 5.53
N TYR A 186 -15.74 5.91 4.40
CA TYR A 186 -16.17 6.42 3.10
C TYR A 186 -17.14 5.41 2.50
N GLY A 187 -18.23 5.91 1.93
CA GLY A 187 -19.29 5.06 1.42
C GLY A 187 -20.62 5.79 1.29
N SER A 188 -21.58 5.04 0.79
CA SER A 188 -22.96 5.41 0.56
C SER A 188 -23.86 5.10 1.76
N ALA A 189 -25.17 5.24 1.56
CA ALA A 189 -26.18 4.75 2.50
C ALA A 189 -26.51 3.24 2.30
N SER A 190 -25.80 2.55 1.40
CA SER A 190 -25.92 1.13 1.08
C SER A 190 -24.61 0.41 1.41
N ASP A 191 -24.44 -0.84 0.98
CA ASP A 191 -23.22 -1.59 1.28
C ASP A 191 -22.02 -1.08 0.47
N ASP A 192 -20.92 -0.87 1.19
CA ASP A 192 -19.62 -0.44 0.65
C ASP A 192 -18.52 -1.27 1.29
N LEU A 193 -17.71 -1.93 0.46
CA LEU A 193 -16.79 -2.98 0.88
C LEU A 193 -15.40 -2.69 0.31
N GLY A 194 -14.39 -2.58 1.18
CA GLY A 194 -12.99 -2.44 0.79
C GLY A 194 -12.28 -3.79 0.80
N PHE A 195 -11.58 -4.14 -0.29
CA PHE A 195 -10.93 -5.44 -0.46
C PHE A 195 -9.42 -5.33 -0.69
N GLY A 196 -9.00 -4.47 -1.61
CA GLY A 196 -7.60 -4.30 -1.98
C GLY A 196 -7.03 -2.97 -1.50
N ILE A 197 -5.75 -2.96 -1.13
CA ILE A 197 -5.00 -1.76 -0.77
C ILE A 197 -3.59 -1.80 -1.36
N ALA A 198 -3.13 -0.67 -1.88
CA ALA A 198 -1.75 -0.44 -2.30
C ALA A 198 -1.23 0.85 -1.68
N VAL A 199 0.04 0.84 -1.27
CA VAL A 199 0.69 2.00 -0.65
C VAL A 199 1.93 2.33 -1.46
N THR A 200 2.06 3.60 -1.79
CA THR A 200 3.16 4.20 -2.58
C THR A 200 3.74 5.38 -1.82
N ASP A 201 4.81 5.97 -2.32
CA ASP A 201 5.34 7.20 -1.71
C ASP A 201 4.36 8.38 -1.91
N GLU A 202 3.56 8.35 -2.98
CA GLU A 202 2.58 9.37 -3.36
C GLU A 202 1.25 9.26 -2.58
N GLY A 203 0.94 8.09 -2.01
CA GLY A 203 -0.27 7.91 -1.21
C GLY A 203 -0.77 6.47 -1.10
N VAL A 204 -1.98 6.34 -0.59
CA VAL A 204 -2.69 5.08 -0.33
C VAL A 204 -3.85 4.93 -1.29
N TYR A 205 -3.91 3.80 -1.97
CA TYR A 205 -4.95 3.45 -2.93
C TYR A 205 -5.76 2.28 -2.40
N VAL A 206 -7.09 2.38 -2.49
CA VAL A 206 -8.00 1.34 -2.03
C VAL A 206 -8.94 0.98 -3.17
N THR A 207 -9.19 -0.31 -3.37
CA THR A 207 -10.24 -0.80 -4.26
C THR A 207 -11.27 -1.62 -3.51
N GLY A 208 -12.48 -1.64 -4.05
CA GLY A 208 -13.58 -2.37 -3.44
C GLY A 208 -14.81 -2.45 -4.33
N SER A 209 -15.97 -2.58 -3.69
CA SER A 209 -17.28 -2.47 -4.32
C SER A 209 -18.17 -1.50 -3.55
N SER A 210 -19.00 -0.75 -4.28
CA SER A 210 -19.96 0.21 -3.72
C SER A 210 -21.32 0.02 -4.39
N ALA A 211 -22.38 -0.11 -3.59
CA ALA A 211 -23.75 -0.37 -4.07
C ALA A 211 -24.56 0.91 -4.40
N SER A 212 -23.96 2.10 -4.23
CA SER A 212 -24.60 3.37 -4.60
C SER A 212 -23.57 4.50 -4.69
N THR A 213 -23.93 5.59 -5.37
CA THR A 213 -23.07 6.79 -5.46
C THR A 213 -22.95 7.53 -4.13
N TRP A 214 -21.85 8.24 -3.92
CA TRP A 214 -21.63 9.12 -2.77
C TRP A 214 -20.61 10.24 -3.08
N ASN A 215 -20.56 11.23 -2.20
CA ASN A 215 -19.62 12.36 -2.27
C ASN A 215 -18.83 12.48 -0.96
N VAL A 216 -17.61 13.01 -1.02
CA VAL A 216 -16.86 13.47 0.17
C VAL A 216 -17.07 14.97 0.33
N GLY A 217 -17.94 15.36 1.25
CA GLY A 217 -18.39 16.76 1.34
C GLY A 217 -19.11 17.17 0.06
N SER A 218 -18.59 18.19 -0.63
CA SER A 218 -19.10 18.64 -1.94
C SER A 218 -18.39 18.01 -3.14
N THR A 219 -17.40 17.14 -2.91
CA THR A 219 -16.59 16.54 -3.97
C THR A 219 -17.19 15.20 -4.40
N GLY A 220 -17.64 15.12 -5.65
CA GLY A 220 -18.14 13.89 -6.25
C GLY A 220 -17.03 13.01 -6.85
N PRO A 221 -17.39 11.82 -7.37
CA PRO A 221 -16.44 10.94 -8.03
C PRO A 221 -15.94 11.50 -9.37
N LEU A 222 -14.74 11.10 -9.79
CA LEU A 222 -14.21 11.47 -11.12
C LEU A 222 -14.93 10.71 -12.24
N HIS A 223 -15.27 9.44 -12.02
CA HIS A 223 -16.15 8.67 -12.89
C HIS A 223 -17.41 8.23 -12.10
N PRO A 224 -18.62 8.54 -12.61
CA PRO A 224 -19.86 8.33 -11.87
C PRO A 224 -20.20 6.83 -11.73
N TYR A 225 -20.91 6.53 -10.64
CA TYR A 225 -21.56 5.24 -10.43
C TYR A 225 -22.64 4.96 -11.49
N SER A 226 -22.84 3.70 -11.84
CA SER A 226 -23.87 3.20 -12.74
C SER A 226 -24.53 1.91 -12.24
N GLY A 227 -25.85 1.96 -12.04
CA GLY A 227 -26.71 0.79 -11.90
C GLY A 227 -26.52 -0.01 -10.60
N PHE A 228 -25.82 -1.14 -10.69
CA PHE A 228 -25.56 -2.10 -9.59
C PHE A 228 -24.24 -1.80 -8.88
N SER A 229 -23.84 -2.65 -7.93
CA SER A 229 -22.54 -2.57 -7.28
C SER A 229 -21.41 -2.33 -8.30
N ASN A 230 -20.62 -1.29 -8.11
CA ASN A 230 -19.51 -0.94 -8.98
C ASN A 230 -18.17 -1.08 -8.26
N ILE A 231 -17.11 -1.31 -9.02
CA ILE A 231 -15.74 -1.19 -8.56
C ILE A 231 -15.54 0.25 -8.09
N VAL A 232 -15.12 0.44 -6.84
CA VAL A 232 -14.70 1.74 -6.33
C VAL A 232 -13.20 1.77 -6.18
N ILE A 233 -12.55 2.83 -6.66
CA ILE A 233 -11.14 3.11 -6.43
C ILE A 233 -11.05 4.44 -5.70
N MET A 234 -10.27 4.50 -4.62
CA MET A 234 -10.06 5.70 -3.82
C MET A 234 -8.56 5.97 -3.63
N LYS A 235 -8.18 7.25 -3.58
CA LYS A 235 -6.83 7.69 -3.20
C LYS A 235 -6.89 8.58 -1.95
N PHE A 236 -5.96 8.35 -1.04
CA PHE A 236 -5.69 9.15 0.15
C PHE A 236 -4.21 9.52 0.20
N ASP A 237 -3.88 10.60 0.91
CA ASP A 237 -2.50 10.79 1.36
C ASP A 237 -2.21 9.96 2.63
N HIS A 238 -0.93 9.94 3.06
CA HIS A 238 -0.50 9.18 4.25
C HIS A 238 -1.09 9.71 5.58
N SER A 239 -1.65 10.92 5.59
CA SER A 239 -2.36 11.48 6.75
C SER A 239 -3.83 11.05 6.82
N GLY A 240 -4.31 10.33 5.80
CA GLY A 240 -5.70 9.91 5.66
C GLY A 240 -6.58 10.97 4.98
N ALA A 241 -5.99 12.03 4.40
CA ALA A 241 -6.78 13.03 3.68
C ALA A 241 -7.20 12.49 2.31
N TYR A 242 -8.50 12.53 2.05
CA TYR A 242 -9.11 12.14 0.79
C TYR A 242 -8.59 12.99 -0.38
N GLN A 243 -8.22 12.33 -1.48
CA GLN A 243 -7.77 12.97 -2.73
C GLN A 243 -8.84 12.85 -3.82
N TRP A 244 -9.21 11.62 -4.19
CA TRP A 244 -10.23 11.35 -5.20
C TRP A 244 -10.83 9.95 -5.04
N HIS A 245 -11.97 9.72 -5.68
CA HIS A 245 -12.51 8.38 -5.93
C HIS A 245 -13.21 8.31 -7.29
N SER A 246 -13.31 7.09 -7.83
CA SER A 246 -13.98 6.78 -9.10
C SER A 246 -14.74 5.47 -8.99
N PHE A 247 -15.85 5.37 -9.72
CA PHE A 247 -16.61 4.13 -9.87
C PHE A 247 -16.48 3.57 -11.28
N TYR A 248 -16.35 2.25 -11.44
CA TYR A 248 -16.37 1.58 -12.73
C TYR A 248 -17.20 0.31 -12.66
N GLY A 249 -18.04 0.08 -13.66
CA GLY A 249 -18.93 -1.07 -13.68
C GLY A 249 -20.06 -0.91 -14.68
N SER A 250 -20.92 -1.91 -14.72
CA SER A 250 -22.04 -1.98 -15.64
C SER A 250 -23.34 -1.51 -15.00
N SER A 251 -24.31 -1.12 -15.84
CA SER A 251 -25.67 -0.84 -15.36
C SER A 251 -26.52 -2.10 -15.12
N ASN A 252 -26.01 -3.30 -15.47
CA ASN A 252 -26.80 -4.53 -15.61
C ASN A 252 -26.28 -5.73 -14.80
N GLY A 253 -25.12 -5.60 -14.17
CA GLY A 253 -24.47 -6.64 -13.38
C GLY A 253 -23.58 -6.03 -12.31
N ALA A 254 -23.28 -6.80 -11.26
CA ALA A 254 -22.41 -6.34 -10.18
C ALA A 254 -20.93 -6.43 -10.59
N ASP A 255 -20.15 -5.48 -10.12
CA ASP A 255 -18.72 -5.35 -10.37
C ASP A 255 -17.97 -5.14 -9.05
N TRP A 256 -16.89 -5.89 -8.88
CA TRP A 256 -16.17 -5.99 -7.61
C TRP A 256 -14.68 -5.87 -7.83
N GLY A 257 -14.06 -4.82 -7.29
CA GLY A 257 -12.60 -4.71 -7.26
C GLY A 257 -12.03 -5.48 -6.08
N MET A 258 -11.18 -6.47 -6.35
CA MET A 258 -10.63 -7.38 -5.33
C MET A 258 -9.20 -7.06 -4.94
N SER A 259 -8.38 -6.58 -5.88
CA SER A 259 -6.98 -6.24 -5.62
C SER A 259 -6.52 -5.08 -6.48
N ILE A 260 -5.54 -4.34 -5.96
CA ILE A 260 -4.99 -3.13 -6.57
C ILE A 260 -3.48 -3.15 -6.45
N ALA A 261 -2.78 -2.72 -7.49
CA ALA A 261 -1.34 -2.52 -7.52
C ALA A 261 -1.03 -1.18 -8.20
N VAL A 262 0.03 -0.51 -7.78
CA VAL A 262 0.45 0.78 -8.34
C VAL A 262 1.93 0.67 -8.71
N ARG A 263 2.29 1.20 -9.89
CA ARG A 263 3.68 1.25 -10.34
C ARG A 263 3.90 2.44 -11.25
N GLY A 264 4.85 3.30 -10.88
CA GLY A 264 5.06 4.56 -11.59
C GLY A 264 3.78 5.39 -11.55
N ASP A 265 3.37 5.88 -12.70
CA ASP A 265 2.18 6.73 -12.85
C ASP A 265 0.89 5.93 -13.05
N ASP A 266 0.93 4.59 -12.93
CA ASP A 266 -0.17 3.71 -13.27
C ASP A 266 -0.74 2.94 -12.07
N VAL A 267 -2.06 2.85 -12.04
CA VAL A 267 -2.87 2.12 -11.06
C VAL A 267 -3.59 0.98 -11.77
N TYR A 268 -3.40 -0.24 -11.31
CA TYR A 268 -4.02 -1.44 -11.87
C TYR A 268 -4.93 -2.09 -10.84
N VAL A 269 -6.16 -2.38 -11.25
CA VAL A 269 -7.17 -3.07 -10.43
C VAL A 269 -7.57 -4.36 -11.12
N THR A 270 -7.74 -5.43 -10.34
CA THR A 270 -8.42 -6.64 -10.80
C THR A 270 -9.61 -6.98 -9.93
N GLY A 271 -10.51 -7.77 -10.48
CA GLY A 271 -11.76 -8.13 -9.87
C GLY A 271 -12.59 -9.01 -10.78
N TYR A 272 -13.91 -8.90 -10.66
CA TYR A 272 -14.83 -9.51 -11.61
C TYR A 272 -16.04 -8.62 -11.89
N SER A 273 -16.67 -8.89 -13.03
CA SER A 273 -17.80 -8.13 -13.55
C SER A 273 -18.84 -9.07 -14.15
N GLY A 274 -20.11 -8.84 -13.83
CA GLY A 274 -21.23 -9.63 -14.38
C GLY A 274 -21.74 -9.16 -15.75
N SER A 275 -21.17 -8.12 -16.35
CA SER A 275 -21.62 -7.58 -17.65
C SER A 275 -20.58 -6.65 -18.26
N THR A 276 -20.55 -6.55 -19.59
CA THR A 276 -19.73 -5.55 -20.30
C THR A 276 -20.12 -4.10 -19.94
N TRP A 277 -19.17 -3.19 -20.04
CA TRP A 277 -19.38 -1.75 -19.89
C TRP A 277 -18.36 -0.93 -20.70
N ASP A 278 -18.70 0.34 -20.96
CA ASP A 278 -17.85 1.29 -21.67
C ASP A 278 -17.53 2.48 -20.75
N VAL A 279 -16.38 3.11 -20.93
CA VAL A 279 -16.00 4.36 -20.27
C VAL A 279 -15.96 5.46 -21.32
N ASN A 280 -16.85 6.45 -21.24
CA ASN A 280 -16.95 7.54 -22.22
C ASN A 280 -17.00 7.04 -23.68
N ALA A 281 -17.80 6.00 -23.95
CA ALA A 281 -17.90 5.32 -25.25
C ALA A 281 -16.63 4.58 -25.73
N THR A 282 -15.66 4.38 -24.84
CA THR A 282 -14.51 3.49 -25.05
C THR A 282 -14.81 2.13 -24.45
N GLY A 283 -14.89 1.10 -25.28
CA GLY A 283 -15.13 -0.28 -24.84
C GLY A 283 -13.87 -0.96 -24.27
N PRO A 284 -14.02 -2.21 -23.77
CA PRO A 284 -12.89 -3.00 -23.28
C PRO A 284 -11.98 -3.47 -24.42
N LEU A 285 -10.73 -3.80 -24.10
CA LEU A 285 -9.80 -4.44 -25.04
C LEU A 285 -10.29 -5.83 -25.47
N TYR A 286 -10.76 -6.63 -24.49
CA TYR A 286 -11.45 -7.90 -24.71
C TYR A 286 -12.82 -7.85 -24.07
N ALA A 287 -13.85 -8.24 -24.82
CA ALA A 287 -15.23 -8.19 -24.39
C ALA A 287 -15.57 -9.25 -23.34
N HIS A 288 -16.55 -8.92 -22.49
CA HIS A 288 -17.20 -9.87 -21.58
C HIS A 288 -17.82 -11.04 -22.37
N SER A 289 -17.60 -12.26 -21.88
CA SER A 289 -17.86 -13.53 -22.57
C SER A 289 -19.01 -14.34 -21.96
N GLY A 290 -19.50 -13.95 -20.78
CA GLY A 290 -20.60 -14.61 -20.08
C GLY A 290 -20.35 -14.62 -18.57
N GLY A 291 -21.28 -15.20 -17.80
CA GLY A 291 -21.14 -15.31 -16.33
C GLY A 291 -20.61 -14.04 -15.65
N GLU A 292 -19.72 -14.22 -14.68
CA GLU A 292 -18.84 -13.17 -14.20
C GLU A 292 -17.48 -13.39 -14.85
N ASP A 293 -16.86 -12.34 -15.40
CA ASP A 293 -15.51 -12.43 -15.95
C ASP A 293 -14.50 -11.67 -15.10
N ILE A 294 -13.24 -12.10 -15.15
CA ILE A 294 -12.12 -11.36 -14.61
C ILE A 294 -12.06 -10.01 -15.32
N VAL A 295 -12.07 -8.93 -14.57
CA VAL A 295 -11.81 -7.59 -15.11
C VAL A 295 -10.45 -7.10 -14.66
N THR A 296 -9.71 -6.47 -15.58
CA THR A 296 -8.50 -5.70 -15.27
C THR A 296 -8.69 -4.29 -15.77
N LEU A 297 -8.45 -3.30 -14.90
CA LEU A 297 -8.63 -1.87 -15.15
C LEU A 297 -7.30 -1.15 -14.89
N LYS A 298 -6.89 -0.28 -15.82
CA LYS A 298 -5.74 0.64 -15.68
C LYS A 298 -6.24 2.08 -15.60
N LEU A 299 -5.77 2.81 -14.59
CA LEU A 299 -5.91 4.26 -14.42
C LEU A 299 -4.51 4.89 -14.29
N ASP A 300 -4.40 6.21 -14.38
CA ASP A 300 -3.23 6.91 -13.81
C ASP A 300 -3.40 7.25 -12.32
N THR A 301 -2.33 7.77 -11.72
CA THR A 301 -2.28 8.17 -10.30
C THR A 301 -3.20 9.34 -9.93
N GLU A 302 -3.71 10.07 -10.93
CA GLU A 302 -4.72 11.14 -10.84
C GLU A 302 -6.14 10.60 -10.99
N GLY A 303 -6.29 9.29 -11.29
CA GLY A 303 -7.57 8.59 -11.41
C GLY A 303 -8.20 8.64 -12.79
N ALA A 304 -7.49 9.12 -13.81
CA ALA A 304 -7.98 9.13 -15.18
C ALA A 304 -7.90 7.74 -15.80
N TYR A 305 -8.99 7.35 -16.47
CA TYR A 305 -9.10 6.07 -17.17
C TYR A 305 -8.07 5.93 -18.29
N LYS A 306 -7.43 4.75 -18.39
CA LYS A 306 -6.55 4.37 -19.51
C LYS A 306 -7.18 3.27 -20.35
N TRP A 307 -7.44 2.10 -19.76
CA TRP A 307 -8.08 0.97 -20.42
C TRP A 307 -8.68 0.01 -19.41
N HIS A 308 -9.57 -0.86 -19.85
CA HIS A 308 -9.95 -2.05 -19.12
C HIS A 308 -10.14 -3.23 -20.08
N SER A 309 -10.19 -4.44 -19.53
CA SER A 309 -10.37 -5.66 -20.31
C SER A 309 -11.00 -6.76 -19.47
N PHE A 310 -11.78 -7.63 -20.14
CA PHE A 310 -12.35 -8.83 -19.55
C PHE A 310 -11.59 -10.08 -19.99
N PHE A 311 -11.54 -11.08 -19.10
CA PHE A 311 -10.94 -12.38 -19.37
C PHE A 311 -11.79 -13.45 -18.69
N GLY A 312 -12.16 -14.48 -19.43
CA GLY A 312 -12.99 -15.54 -18.90
C GLY A 312 -13.68 -16.34 -19.99
N SER A 313 -14.53 -17.25 -19.54
CA SER A 313 -15.30 -18.17 -20.35
C SER A 313 -16.75 -17.70 -20.49
N GLY A 314 -17.65 -18.60 -20.93
CA GLY A 314 -19.09 -18.34 -20.86
C GLY A 314 -19.70 -18.56 -19.46
N VAL A 315 -18.90 -18.98 -18.47
CA VAL A 315 -19.32 -19.24 -17.09
C VAL A 315 -18.57 -18.32 -16.12
N GLU A 316 -18.46 -18.69 -14.83
CA GLU A 316 -17.89 -17.83 -13.81
C GLU A 316 -16.35 -17.91 -13.78
N ASP A 317 -15.73 -16.74 -13.79
CA ASP A 317 -14.30 -16.47 -13.82
C ASP A 317 -14.00 -15.24 -12.94
N ARG A 318 -13.17 -15.39 -11.90
CA ARG A 318 -12.97 -14.31 -10.92
C ARG A 318 -11.51 -13.99 -10.64
N GLY A 319 -11.15 -12.71 -10.74
CA GLY A 319 -9.84 -12.19 -10.35
C GLY A 319 -9.79 -11.82 -8.88
N PHE A 320 -8.72 -12.20 -8.18
CA PHE A 320 -8.51 -11.93 -6.75
C PHE A 320 -7.18 -11.28 -6.39
N GLY A 321 -6.16 -11.40 -7.24
CA GLY A 321 -4.85 -10.85 -6.96
C GLY A 321 -4.24 -10.23 -8.19
N ILE A 322 -3.56 -9.09 -8.02
CA ILE A 322 -2.81 -8.41 -9.07
C ILE A 322 -1.42 -8.02 -8.56
N ALA A 323 -0.40 -8.17 -9.39
CA ALA A 323 0.97 -7.74 -9.12
C ALA A 323 1.60 -7.16 -10.40
N VAL A 324 2.52 -6.21 -10.26
CA VAL A 324 3.17 -5.55 -11.41
C VAL A 324 4.68 -5.64 -11.28
N ALA A 325 5.36 -6.09 -12.34
CA ALA A 325 6.80 -6.17 -12.42
C ALA A 325 7.28 -5.58 -13.76
N GLY A 326 7.99 -4.45 -13.71
CA GLY A 326 8.35 -3.73 -14.92
C GLY A 326 7.10 -3.21 -15.64
N THR A 327 6.94 -3.59 -16.90
CA THR A 327 5.75 -3.33 -17.73
C THR A 327 4.75 -4.49 -17.70
N GLU A 328 5.02 -5.54 -16.92
CA GLU A 328 4.21 -6.75 -16.91
C GLU A 328 3.24 -6.73 -15.73
N VAL A 329 1.98 -7.07 -15.99
CA VAL A 329 0.90 -7.15 -15.02
C VAL A 329 0.50 -8.61 -14.88
N TYR A 330 0.44 -9.11 -13.66
CA TYR A 330 0.09 -10.48 -13.36
C TYR A 330 -1.20 -10.50 -12.58
N VAL A 331 -2.19 -11.26 -13.06
CA VAL A 331 -3.49 -11.43 -12.39
C VAL A 331 -3.66 -12.91 -12.03
N THR A 332 -4.21 -13.18 -10.85
CA THR A 332 -4.58 -14.54 -10.44
C THR A 332 -6.03 -14.60 -9.97
N GLY A 333 -6.62 -15.79 -10.12
CA GLY A 333 -8.04 -16.02 -9.91
C GLY A 333 -8.40 -17.49 -10.04
N TYR A 334 -9.68 -17.76 -10.31
CA TYR A 334 -10.12 -19.07 -10.78
C TYR A 334 -11.00 -18.96 -12.01
N SER A 335 -11.13 -20.09 -12.72
CA SER A 335 -12.07 -20.32 -13.81
C SER A 335 -12.73 -21.68 -13.67
N TYR A 336 -14.01 -21.79 -14.06
CA TYR A 336 -14.73 -23.06 -14.17
C TYR A 336 -14.70 -23.67 -15.58
N ALA A 337 -14.03 -23.06 -16.56
CA ALA A 337 -13.93 -23.61 -17.91
C ALA A 337 -12.68 -23.15 -18.66
N GLU A 338 -12.30 -23.87 -19.72
CA GLU A 338 -11.24 -23.41 -20.62
C GLU A 338 -11.69 -22.22 -21.47
N TRP A 339 -10.78 -21.26 -21.68
CA TRP A 339 -10.97 -20.13 -22.58
C TRP A 339 -9.66 -19.69 -23.22
N ASN A 340 -9.78 -18.95 -24.32
CA ASN A 340 -8.66 -18.44 -25.10
C ASN A 340 -8.63 -16.92 -25.04
N VAL A 341 -7.44 -16.32 -25.04
CA VAL A 341 -7.26 -14.88 -25.30
C VAL A 341 -6.82 -14.73 -26.73
N ASN A 342 -7.63 -14.03 -27.55
CA ASN A 342 -7.31 -13.78 -28.96
C ASN A 342 -6.91 -15.06 -29.72
N ALA A 343 -7.72 -16.12 -29.60
CA ALA A 343 -7.48 -17.47 -30.15
C ALA A 343 -6.23 -18.21 -29.64
N THR A 344 -5.50 -17.65 -28.67
CA THR A 344 -4.39 -18.32 -27.98
C THR A 344 -4.94 -19.03 -26.74
N GLY A 345 -4.77 -20.35 -26.70
CA GLY A 345 -5.17 -21.17 -25.55
C GLY A 345 -4.20 -21.04 -24.36
N PRO A 346 -4.59 -21.57 -23.20
CA PRO A 346 -3.76 -21.49 -22.00
C PRO A 346 -2.52 -22.38 -22.15
N LEU A 347 -1.45 -22.04 -21.42
CA LEU A 347 -0.23 -22.86 -21.37
C LEU A 347 -0.50 -24.26 -20.80
N ASN A 348 -1.49 -24.37 -19.93
CA ASN A 348 -1.99 -25.63 -19.39
C ASN A 348 -3.52 -25.60 -19.44
N ALA A 349 -4.11 -26.66 -19.97
CA ALA A 349 -5.55 -26.79 -20.12
C ALA A 349 -6.28 -26.81 -18.77
N HIS A 350 -7.52 -26.34 -18.76
CA HIS A 350 -8.44 -26.48 -17.63
C HIS A 350 -8.82 -27.95 -17.43
N SER A 351 -9.07 -28.35 -16.18
CA SER A 351 -9.52 -29.69 -15.83
C SER A 351 -10.43 -29.72 -14.59
N GLY A 352 -11.53 -30.47 -14.65
CA GLY A 352 -12.41 -30.67 -13.48
C GLY A 352 -13.31 -29.46 -13.20
N ASP A 353 -13.40 -29.04 -11.94
CA ASP A 353 -14.26 -27.94 -11.48
C ASP A 353 -13.53 -26.58 -11.62
N GLY A 354 -13.31 -25.84 -10.54
CA GLY A 354 -12.60 -24.56 -10.58
C GLY A 354 -11.08 -24.75 -10.55
N ASP A 355 -10.39 -24.26 -11.56
CA ASP A 355 -8.92 -24.24 -11.63
C ASP A 355 -8.35 -22.83 -11.42
N ILE A 356 -7.11 -22.77 -10.93
CA ILE A 356 -6.40 -21.49 -10.75
C ILE A 356 -6.07 -20.90 -12.12
N VAL A 357 -6.43 -19.63 -12.30
CA VAL A 357 -5.99 -18.83 -13.45
C VAL A 357 -4.79 -17.99 -13.04
N ILE A 358 -3.81 -17.92 -13.94
CA ILE A 358 -2.73 -16.93 -13.90
C ILE A 358 -2.67 -16.27 -15.27
N LEU A 359 -2.88 -14.97 -15.29
CA LEU A 359 -2.71 -14.15 -16.49
C LEU A 359 -1.43 -13.35 -16.37
N LYS A 360 -0.70 -13.28 -17.47
CA LYS A 360 0.35 -12.31 -17.69
C LYS A 360 -0.14 -11.37 -18.79
N LEU A 361 -0.36 -10.12 -18.42
CA LEU A 361 -0.79 -9.05 -19.29
C LEU A 361 0.38 -8.08 -19.48
N CYS A 362 0.39 -7.43 -20.63
CA CYS A 362 1.21 -6.24 -20.78
C CYS A 362 0.47 -5.08 -20.13
N GLY A 363 1.13 -4.39 -19.19
CA GLY A 363 0.66 -3.14 -18.60
C GLY A 363 0.69 -2.08 -19.68
N ALA A 364 -0.34 -2.05 -20.53
CA ALA A 364 -0.28 -1.43 -21.83
C ALA A 364 0.18 0.03 -21.74
N ASP A 365 1.36 0.26 -22.29
CA ASP A 365 1.81 1.43 -23.06
C ASP A 365 2.66 0.90 -24.23
N SER A 366 2.30 -0.25 -24.80
CA SER A 366 2.98 -0.77 -25.99
C SER A 366 2.67 0.19 -27.13
N ALA A 367 3.63 1.04 -27.48
CA ALA A 367 3.53 1.98 -28.59
C ALA A 367 3.49 1.27 -29.95
N VAL A 368 3.72 -0.05 -29.96
CA VAL A 368 3.60 -0.93 -31.12
C VAL A 368 2.89 -2.25 -30.77
N ARG A 369 2.26 -2.89 -31.76
CA ARG A 369 1.73 -4.26 -31.69
C ARG A 369 1.95 -5.01 -33.00
N ILE A 370 1.91 -6.35 -32.97
CA ILE A 370 1.81 -7.17 -34.18
C ILE A 370 0.34 -7.56 -34.38
N LEU A 371 -0.22 -7.20 -35.54
CA LEU A 371 -1.60 -7.50 -35.90
C LEU A 371 -1.83 -9.02 -35.96
N ASN A 372 -2.87 -9.49 -35.27
CA ASN A 372 -3.22 -10.91 -35.14
C ASN A 372 -2.17 -11.79 -34.43
N ALA A 373 -1.21 -11.19 -33.73
CA ALA A 373 -0.36 -11.92 -32.78
C ALA A 373 -0.94 -11.83 -31.36
N PRO A 374 -0.61 -12.77 -30.46
CA PRO A 374 -0.85 -12.58 -29.04
C PRO A 374 -0.16 -11.29 -28.55
N ASP A 375 -0.77 -10.60 -27.58
CA ASP A 375 -0.24 -9.35 -27.04
C ASP A 375 1.13 -9.57 -26.38
N GLU A 376 2.19 -9.39 -27.16
CA GLU A 376 3.56 -9.31 -26.65
C GLU A 376 3.81 -7.89 -26.13
N CYS A 377 4.61 -7.77 -25.07
CA CYS A 377 4.91 -6.48 -24.44
C CYS A 377 5.99 -5.76 -25.26
N LEU A 378 5.63 -5.38 -26.49
CA LEU A 378 6.52 -4.75 -27.46
C LEU A 378 6.65 -3.27 -27.15
N THR A 379 7.85 -2.87 -26.71
CA THR A 379 8.12 -1.50 -26.26
C THR A 379 8.73 -0.61 -27.33
N SER A 380 9.17 -1.18 -28.45
CA SER A 380 9.79 -0.47 -29.56
C SER A 380 9.50 -1.14 -30.90
N ILE A 381 9.67 -0.39 -32.00
CA ILE A 381 9.53 -0.95 -33.36
C ILE A 381 10.58 -2.07 -33.59
N GLN A 382 11.74 -2.00 -32.94
CA GLN A 382 12.75 -3.05 -33.01
C GLN A 382 12.27 -4.33 -32.32
N ASP A 383 11.69 -4.24 -31.12
CA ASP A 383 11.16 -5.42 -30.41
C ASP A 383 10.09 -6.11 -31.27
N ALA A 384 9.19 -5.32 -31.87
CA ALA A 384 8.16 -5.84 -32.76
C ALA A 384 8.77 -6.48 -34.01
N TYR A 385 9.81 -5.89 -34.59
CA TYR A 385 10.52 -6.48 -35.71
C TYR A 385 11.22 -7.79 -35.34
N ASP A 386 11.81 -7.89 -34.15
CA ASP A 386 12.51 -9.10 -33.69
C ASP A 386 11.53 -10.25 -33.40
N ALA A 387 10.34 -9.91 -32.90
CA ALA A 387 9.25 -10.86 -32.66
C ALA A 387 8.52 -11.33 -33.94
N ALA A 388 8.42 -10.45 -34.95
CA ALA A 388 7.65 -10.72 -36.16
C ALA A 388 8.11 -11.96 -36.95
N ILE A 389 7.17 -12.64 -37.59
CA ILE A 389 7.39 -13.67 -38.61
C ILE A 389 7.15 -13.11 -40.02
N ASP A 390 7.48 -13.90 -41.06
CA ASP A 390 7.32 -13.46 -42.45
C ASP A 390 5.87 -13.08 -42.77
N LYS A 391 5.71 -11.83 -43.21
CA LYS A 391 4.49 -11.11 -43.61
C LYS A 391 3.61 -10.57 -42.47
N ASP A 392 4.13 -10.49 -41.27
CA ASP A 392 3.43 -9.83 -40.17
C ASP A 392 3.22 -8.34 -40.41
N VAL A 393 2.15 -7.80 -39.81
CA VAL A 393 1.86 -6.36 -39.80
C VAL A 393 2.13 -5.81 -38.42
N ILE A 394 3.12 -4.94 -38.29
CA ILE A 394 3.42 -4.19 -37.06
C ILE A 394 2.66 -2.87 -37.12
N GLN A 395 1.79 -2.62 -36.16
CA GLN A 395 1.08 -1.34 -36.02
C GLN A 395 1.75 -0.49 -34.94
N ALA A 396 1.94 0.80 -35.19
CA ALA A 396 2.54 1.76 -34.26
C ALA A 396 1.57 2.90 -33.98
N GLN A 397 1.42 3.25 -32.70
CA GLN A 397 0.69 4.45 -32.30
C GLN A 397 1.35 5.72 -32.89
N ALA A 398 0.59 6.80 -32.97
CA ALA A 398 1.08 8.10 -33.41
C ALA A 398 2.16 8.61 -32.43
N GLY A 399 3.39 8.71 -32.91
CA GLY A 399 4.53 9.06 -32.06
C GLY A 399 5.86 9.13 -32.81
N TYR A 400 6.90 9.53 -32.08
CA TYR A 400 8.27 9.55 -32.56
C TYR A 400 9.07 8.43 -31.91
N PHE A 401 9.66 7.57 -32.74
CA PHE A 401 10.43 6.41 -32.36
C PHE A 401 11.91 6.68 -32.68
N PRO A 402 12.72 7.13 -31.70
CA PRO A 402 14.11 7.52 -31.92
C PRO A 402 15.03 6.33 -32.18
N GLU A 403 14.57 5.10 -31.98
CA GLU A 403 15.37 3.90 -32.18
C GLU A 403 15.77 3.70 -33.66
N GLY A 404 16.91 3.02 -33.84
CA GLY A 404 17.33 2.53 -35.16
C GLY A 404 16.70 1.16 -35.42
N LEU A 405 16.06 0.99 -36.58
CA LEU A 405 15.53 -0.30 -37.02
C LEU A 405 16.63 -1.09 -37.76
N PHE A 406 17.10 -2.18 -37.18
CA PHE A 406 18.10 -3.08 -37.75
C PHE A 406 17.43 -4.30 -38.39
N ILE A 407 17.41 -4.32 -39.72
CA ILE A 407 16.72 -5.34 -40.51
C ILE A 407 17.76 -6.37 -40.96
N ASP A 408 17.96 -7.43 -40.18
CA ASP A 408 19.02 -8.42 -40.37
C ASP A 408 18.54 -9.84 -40.68
N ARG A 409 17.22 -10.04 -40.69
CA ARG A 409 16.57 -11.32 -40.97
C ARG A 409 15.93 -11.32 -42.35
N SER A 410 15.87 -12.49 -42.99
CA SER A 410 15.27 -12.66 -44.32
C SER A 410 13.76 -12.88 -44.23
N ILE A 411 13.05 -11.90 -43.69
CA ILE A 411 11.58 -11.86 -43.61
C ILE A 411 11.04 -10.57 -44.25
N THR A 412 9.76 -10.58 -44.58
CA THR A 412 8.98 -9.40 -44.95
C THR A 412 8.14 -8.96 -43.76
N VAL A 413 8.10 -7.68 -43.42
CA VAL A 413 7.10 -7.14 -42.46
C VAL A 413 6.45 -5.88 -43.04
N TYR A 414 5.20 -5.64 -42.65
CA TYR A 414 4.46 -4.43 -42.97
C TYR A 414 4.41 -3.55 -41.72
N LEU A 415 5.00 -2.36 -41.76
CA LEU A 415 4.97 -1.44 -40.64
C LEU A 415 3.97 -0.32 -40.94
N GLU A 416 2.87 -0.29 -40.20
CA GLU A 416 1.80 0.70 -40.32
C GLU A 416 1.81 1.64 -39.10
N GLY A 417 1.94 2.94 -39.33
CA GLY A 417 1.95 3.94 -38.26
C GLY A 417 0.68 4.78 -38.19
N GLY A 418 0.59 5.55 -37.11
CA GLY A 418 -0.36 6.65 -36.96
C GLY A 418 -1.67 6.28 -36.30
N PHE A 419 -1.66 5.23 -35.48
CA PHE A 419 -2.82 4.76 -34.75
C PHE A 419 -3.03 5.54 -33.44
N ASP A 420 -4.28 5.63 -33.00
CA ASP A 420 -4.64 6.01 -31.63
C ASP A 420 -4.29 4.89 -30.63
N ALA A 421 -4.54 5.16 -29.34
CA ALA A 421 -4.14 4.26 -28.26
C ALA A 421 -4.77 2.85 -28.36
N ASP A 422 -5.90 2.71 -29.04
CA ASP A 422 -6.62 1.44 -29.22
C ASP A 422 -6.32 0.73 -30.55
N TYR A 423 -5.54 1.34 -31.44
CA TYR A 423 -5.18 0.84 -32.76
C TYR A 423 -6.32 0.64 -33.76
N PHE A 424 -7.46 1.30 -33.57
CA PHE A 424 -8.60 1.22 -34.48
C PHE A 424 -8.83 2.50 -35.29
N GLY A 425 -8.35 3.66 -34.83
CA GLY A 425 -8.46 4.95 -35.51
C GLY A 425 -7.12 5.52 -35.98
N SER A 426 -7.17 6.74 -36.55
CA SER A 426 -5.99 7.45 -37.08
C SER A 426 -5.73 8.75 -36.32
N ALA A 427 -4.55 8.89 -35.70
CA ALA A 427 -4.22 9.97 -34.76
C ALA A 427 -3.12 10.95 -35.21
N MET A 428 -2.79 11.01 -36.51
CA MET A 428 -1.60 11.62 -37.17
C MET A 428 -0.50 10.59 -37.45
N GLY A 429 0.46 10.88 -38.36
CA GLY A 429 1.46 9.89 -38.78
C GLY A 429 2.62 9.69 -37.78
N SER A 430 3.28 8.53 -37.84
CA SER A 430 4.41 8.17 -36.95
C SER A 430 5.77 8.36 -37.62
N GLY A 431 6.85 8.54 -36.85
CA GLY A 431 8.20 8.78 -37.37
C GLY A 431 9.24 7.75 -36.89
N VAL A 432 10.10 7.27 -37.80
CA VAL A 432 11.29 6.43 -37.50
C VAL A 432 12.56 7.19 -37.85
N GLN A 433 13.55 7.23 -36.96
CA GLN A 433 14.77 8.03 -37.16
C GLN A 433 15.76 7.39 -38.16
N THR A 434 16.09 6.10 -37.98
CA THR A 434 17.11 5.46 -38.82
C THR A 434 16.74 4.03 -39.16
N MET A 435 17.00 3.61 -40.39
CA MET A 435 16.73 2.25 -40.87
C MET A 435 17.99 1.69 -41.53
N SER A 436 18.46 0.54 -41.05
CA SER A 436 19.59 -0.19 -41.62
C SER A 436 19.12 -1.52 -42.20
N ILE A 437 19.34 -1.73 -43.50
CA ILE A 437 18.91 -2.94 -44.20
C ILE A 437 20.13 -3.83 -44.46
N THR A 438 20.22 -4.93 -43.72
CA THR A 438 21.26 -5.95 -43.92
C THR A 438 20.69 -7.17 -44.67
N LYS A 439 19.44 -7.58 -44.40
CA LYS A 439 18.66 -8.62 -45.11
C LYS A 439 17.15 -8.36 -44.96
N GLY A 440 16.31 -8.88 -45.85
CA GLY A 440 14.83 -8.82 -45.72
C GLY A 440 14.17 -7.62 -46.40
N THR A 441 12.87 -7.43 -46.12
CA THR A 441 12.03 -6.36 -46.69
C THR A 441 11.12 -5.74 -45.61
N VAL A 442 11.07 -4.41 -45.52
CA VAL A 442 10.08 -3.69 -44.71
C VAL A 442 9.24 -2.82 -45.62
N VAL A 443 7.91 -2.97 -45.55
CA VAL A 443 6.97 -2.12 -46.29
C VAL A 443 6.36 -1.11 -45.32
N LEU A 444 6.57 0.18 -45.57
CA LEU A 444 6.10 1.26 -44.71
C LEU A 444 4.77 1.83 -45.20
N LYS A 445 3.86 2.11 -44.28
CA LYS A 445 2.60 2.83 -44.55
C LYS A 445 2.31 3.81 -43.41
N ASN A 446 1.98 5.05 -43.77
CA ASN A 446 1.69 6.14 -42.81
C ASN A 446 2.84 6.41 -41.80
N ILE A 447 4.08 6.17 -42.22
CA ILE A 447 5.30 6.42 -41.44
C ILE A 447 6.22 7.36 -42.22
N TYR A 448 6.84 8.29 -41.51
CA TYR A 448 7.88 9.17 -42.03
C TYR A 448 9.26 8.71 -41.54
N VAL A 449 10.27 8.74 -42.42
CA VAL A 449 11.66 8.43 -42.05
C VAL A 449 12.43 9.74 -41.95
N GLY A 450 12.98 10.04 -40.77
CA GLY A 450 13.66 11.31 -40.48
C GLY A 450 15.17 11.16 -40.33
N GLY A 451 15.96 11.58 -41.32
CA GLY A 451 17.42 11.61 -41.21
C GLY A 451 17.93 12.61 -40.17
N ALA A 452 19.07 12.30 -39.55
CA ALA A 452 19.74 13.18 -38.58
C ALA A 452 19.81 14.62 -39.10
N ALA A 453 19.33 15.58 -38.29
CA ALA A 453 19.49 16.99 -38.57
C ALA A 453 21.00 17.31 -38.63
N GLY A 454 21.52 17.53 -39.83
CA GLY A 454 22.84 18.10 -40.02
C GLY A 454 22.78 19.61 -39.86
N ASN A 455 23.45 20.10 -38.80
CA ASN A 455 23.88 21.48 -38.48
C ASN A 455 22.86 22.63 -38.63
#